data_AF-M5U0R7-F1
#
_entry.id   AF-M5U0R7-F1
#
_cell.length_a   1.000
_cell.length_b   1.000
_cell.length_c   1.000
_cell.angle_alpha   90.00
_cell.angle_beta   90.00
_cell.angle_gamma   90.00
#
_symmetry.space_group_name_H-M   'P 1'
#
loop_
_entity.id
_entity.type
_entity.pdbx_description
1 polymer ?
#
loop_
_entity_poly.entity_id
_entity_poly.type
_entity_poly.pdbx_seq_one_letter_code
_entity_poly.pdbx_strand_id
1 'polypeptide(L)'
;MWYFEGIGVDEARNRQNIHGVVEYSVQYGLQELVEDGVFDTAAERERFRSLYNREVNVPSWRQPAHRLLLAGVIAVTAAMLLFLMLRNLLA
;
A
#
# COMPACT_ATOMS: atom_id res chain seq x y z
N MET A 1 -6.17 -4.43 -7.00
CA MET A 1 -6.93 -5.66 -6.67
C MET A 1 -7.97 -5.93 -7.74
N TRP A 2 -8.10 -7.20 -8.10
CA TRP A 2 -9.11 -7.76 -8.98
C TRP A 2 -9.88 -8.84 -8.21
N TYR A 3 -11.18 -8.92 -8.39
CA TYR A 3 -12.04 -9.90 -7.72
C TYR A 3 -12.66 -10.83 -8.76
N PHE A 4 -12.79 -12.11 -8.42
CA PHE A 4 -13.44 -13.08 -9.27
C PHE A 4 -14.29 -14.07 -8.47
N GLU A 5 -15.22 -14.70 -9.16
CA GLU A 5 -16.02 -15.81 -8.65
C GLU A 5 -15.88 -16.98 -9.61
N GLY A 6 -15.84 -18.20 -9.08
CA GLY A 6 -15.62 -19.40 -9.86
C GLY A 6 -16.19 -20.64 -9.22
N ILE A 7 -16.03 -21.77 -9.91
CA ILE A 7 -16.35 -23.10 -9.40
C ILE A 7 -15.02 -23.81 -9.12
N GLY A 8 -14.72 -24.07 -7.85
CA GLY A 8 -13.63 -24.91 -7.41
C GLY A 8 -14.04 -26.38 -7.34
N VAL A 9 -13.06 -27.27 -7.33
CA VAL A 9 -13.26 -28.70 -7.12
C VAL A 9 -12.42 -29.14 -5.93
N ASP A 10 -13.05 -29.73 -4.91
CA ASP A 10 -12.37 -30.23 -3.72
C ASP A 10 -11.68 -31.59 -3.96
N GLU A 11 -11.00 -32.12 -2.94
CA GLU A 11 -10.34 -33.43 -3.00
C GLU A 11 -11.31 -34.61 -3.23
N ALA A 12 -12.57 -34.44 -2.82
CA ALA A 12 -13.65 -35.40 -3.01
C ALA A 12 -14.38 -35.23 -4.37
N ARG A 13 -13.89 -34.33 -5.24
CA ARG A 13 -14.46 -33.95 -6.54
C ARG A 13 -15.82 -33.25 -6.46
N ASN A 14 -16.18 -32.69 -5.31
CA ASN A 14 -17.36 -31.85 -5.20
C ASN A 14 -17.07 -30.48 -5.81
N ARG A 15 -18.06 -29.95 -6.51
CA ARG A 15 -18.02 -28.60 -7.05
C ARG A 15 -18.51 -27.63 -5.97
N GLN A 16 -17.70 -26.63 -5.66
CA GLN A 16 -18.07 -25.58 -4.72
C GLN A 16 -17.83 -24.21 -5.35
N ASN A 17 -18.65 -23.24 -4.97
CA ASN A 17 -18.40 -21.85 -5.34
C ASN A 17 -17.14 -21.38 -4.61
N ILE A 18 -16.28 -20.68 -5.33
CA ILE A 18 -15.09 -20.05 -4.78
C ILE A 18 -15.10 -18.57 -5.10
N HIS A 19 -14.52 -17.79 -4.19
CA HIS A 19 -14.43 -16.36 -4.29
C HIS A 19 -12.97 -15.96 -4.22
N GLY A 20 -12.47 -15.33 -5.26
CA GLY A 20 -11.06 -15.03 -5.41
C GLY A 20 -10.74 -13.54 -5.37
N VAL A 21 -9.51 -13.23 -4.97
CA VAL A 21 -8.89 -11.91 -5.06
C VAL A 21 -7.47 -12.06 -5.60
N VAL A 22 -7.08 -11.12 -6.45
CA VAL A 22 -5.72 -11.00 -6.96
C VAL A 22 -5.23 -9.58 -6.80
N GLU A 23 -4.09 -9.41 -6.15
CA GLU A 23 -3.39 -8.15 -6.07
C GLU A 23 -2.23 -8.09 -7.06
N TYR A 24 -2.19 -6.99 -7.80
CA TYR A 24 -1.07 -6.64 -8.67
C TYR A 24 -0.45 -5.35 -8.15
N SER A 25 0.88 -5.31 -8.07
CA SER A 25 1.63 -4.08 -7.87
C SER A 25 2.34 -3.69 -9.16
N VAL A 26 2.40 -2.39 -9.41
CA VAL A 26 3.16 -1.86 -10.55
C VAL A 26 4.57 -1.57 -10.07
N GLN A 27 5.51 -2.44 -10.44
CA GLN A 27 6.94 -2.25 -10.18
C GLN A 27 7.67 -2.16 -11.51
N TYR A 28 8.51 -1.13 -11.68
CA TYR A 28 9.29 -0.91 -12.91
C TYR A 28 8.46 -0.89 -14.21
N GLY A 29 7.17 -0.54 -14.13
CA GLY A 29 6.25 -0.56 -15.27
C GLY A 29 5.66 -1.93 -15.62
N LEU A 30 5.94 -2.96 -14.82
CA LEU A 30 5.36 -4.30 -14.94
C LEU A 30 4.29 -4.49 -13.86
N GLN A 31 3.21 -5.20 -14.21
CA GLN A 31 2.22 -5.66 -13.24
C GLN A 31 2.68 -7.01 -12.67
N GLU A 32 3.20 -6.98 -11.45
CA GLU A 32 3.62 -8.19 -10.74
C GLU A 32 2.52 -8.64 -9.78
N LEU A 33 2.25 -9.95 -9.77
CA LEU A 33 1.34 -10.57 -8.81
C LEU A 33 1.99 -10.50 -7.42
N VAL A 34 1.30 -9.87 -6.47
CA VAL A 34 1.81 -9.69 -5.10
C VAL A 34 1.17 -10.71 -4.17
N GLU A 35 -0.14 -10.82 -4.23
CA GLU A 35 -0.91 -11.66 -3.33
C GLU A 35 -2.16 -12.17 -4.05
N ASP A 36 -2.46 -13.46 -3.86
CA ASP A 36 -3.67 -14.10 -4.33
C ASP A 36 -4.33 -14.85 -3.17
N GLY A 37 -5.67 -14.80 -3.16
CA GLY A 37 -6.47 -15.45 -2.14
C GLY A 37 -7.71 -16.07 -2.74
N VAL A 38 -8.00 -17.30 -2.35
CA VAL A 38 -9.23 -18.02 -2.70
C VAL A 38 -9.96 -18.37 -1.41
N PHE A 39 -11.25 -18.04 -1.36
CA PHE A 39 -12.10 -18.18 -0.20
C PHE A 39 -13.34 -19.01 -0.55
N ASP A 40 -13.83 -19.77 0.42
CA ASP A 40 -15.04 -20.58 0.27
C ASP A 40 -16.30 -19.72 0.31
N THR A 41 -16.25 -18.57 0.99
CA THR A 41 -17.38 -17.65 1.08
C THR A 41 -17.05 -16.22 0.66
N ALA A 42 -18.06 -15.53 0.12
CA ALA A 42 -17.96 -14.11 -0.19
C ALA A 42 -17.66 -13.24 1.05
N ALA A 43 -18.13 -13.67 2.23
CA ALA A 43 -17.92 -12.96 3.49
C ALA A 43 -16.46 -12.99 3.94
N GLU A 44 -15.77 -14.12 3.75
CA GLU A 44 -14.33 -14.24 4.04
C GLU A 44 -13.50 -13.34 3.11
N ARG A 45 -13.84 -13.29 1.82
CA ARG A 45 -13.22 -12.37 0.86
C ARG A 45 -13.45 -10.89 1.24
N GLU A 46 -14.64 -10.54 1.71
CA GLU A 46 -14.92 -9.16 2.15
C GLU A 46 -14.17 -8.82 3.46
N ARG A 47 -13.96 -9.81 4.34
CA ARG A 47 -13.11 -9.64 5.52
C ARG A 47 -11.65 -9.38 5.14
N PHE A 48 -11.13 -10.09 4.14
CA PHE A 48 -9.80 -9.81 3.58
C PHE A 48 -9.72 -8.39 3.02
N ARG A 49 -10.73 -7.95 2.25
CA ARG A 49 -10.84 -6.56 1.76
C ARG A 49 -10.83 -5.51 2.87
N SER A 50 -11.46 -5.80 4.01
CA SER A 50 -11.54 -4.86 5.14
C SER A 50 -10.18 -4.56 5.79
N LEU A 51 -9.23 -5.49 5.71
CA LEU A 51 -7.87 -5.29 6.19
C LEU A 51 -7.12 -4.32 5.28
N TYR A 52 -7.20 -4.51 3.97
CA TYR A 52 -6.58 -3.62 2.98
C TYR A 52 -7.16 -2.20 2.99
N ASN A 53 -8.49 -2.07 3.11
CA ASN A 53 -9.12 -0.75 3.21
C ASN A 53 -8.68 0.01 4.48
N ARG A 54 -8.25 -0.71 5.53
CA ARG A 54 -7.74 -0.10 6.77
C ARG A 54 -6.31 0.41 6.62
N GLU A 55 -5.54 -0.15 5.70
CA GLU A 55 -4.14 0.21 5.43
C GLU A 55 -3.96 1.34 4.43
N VAL A 56 -5.03 1.78 3.76
CA VAL A 56 -5.07 3.06 3.06
C VAL A 56 -5.10 4.19 4.10
N ASN A 57 -3.98 4.34 4.81
CA ASN A 57 -3.72 5.43 5.73
C ASN A 57 -3.76 6.73 4.95
N VAL A 58 -4.90 7.42 5.01
CA VAL A 58 -5.01 8.82 4.63
C VAL A 58 -3.89 9.58 5.36
N PRO A 59 -3.08 10.40 4.67
CA PRO A 59 -2.01 11.16 5.30
C PRO A 59 -2.60 11.94 6.47
N SER A 60 -2.26 11.53 7.69
CA SER A 60 -2.84 12.12 8.89
C SER A 60 -1.76 12.79 9.71
N TRP A 61 -1.99 14.07 10.03
CA TRP A 61 -1.10 14.88 10.87
C TRP A 61 -0.93 14.33 12.30
N ARG A 62 -1.70 13.29 12.66
CA ARG A 62 -1.62 12.57 13.92
C ARG A 62 -0.47 11.56 13.98
N GLN A 63 0.10 11.16 12.85
CA GLN A 63 1.22 10.21 12.86
C GLN A 63 2.55 10.93 13.15
N PRO A 64 3.28 10.54 14.21
CA PRO A 64 4.50 11.23 14.63
C PRO A 64 5.62 11.17 13.58
N ALA A 65 5.66 10.11 12.77
CA ALA A 65 6.64 9.97 11.69
C ALA A 65 6.56 11.11 10.66
N HIS A 66 5.35 11.53 10.26
CA HIS A 66 5.17 12.64 9.32
C HIS A 66 5.64 13.98 9.92
N ARG A 67 5.47 14.18 11.23
CA ARG A 67 5.95 15.39 11.92
C ARG A 67 7.48 15.44 11.96
N LEU A 68 8.13 14.31 12.20
CA LEU A 68 9.59 14.20 12.18
C LEU A 68 10.16 14.39 10.77
N LEU A 69 9.50 13.84 9.75
CA LEU A 69 9.87 14.07 8.35
C LEU A 69 9.77 15.56 7.99
N LEU A 70 8.67 16.22 8.34
CA LEU A 70 8.51 17.66 8.11
C LEU A 70 9.61 18.47 8.82
N ALA A 71 9.91 18.15 10.07
CA ALA A 71 10.99 18.79 10.82
C ALA A 71 12.35 18.60 10.14
N GLY A 72 12.63 17.39 9.64
CA GLY A 72 13.85 17.09 8.89
C GLY A 72 13.95 17.90 7.60
N VAL A 73 12.88 17.97 6.82
CA VAL A 73 12.83 18.78 5.58
C VAL A 73 13.08 20.25 5.89
N ILE A 74 12.45 20.80 6.93
CA ILE A 74 12.66 22.20 7.35
C ILE A 74 14.12 22.44 7.75
N ALA A 75 14.71 21.54 8.54
CA ALA A 75 16.09 21.68 9.01
C ALA A 75 17.09 21.65 7.86
N VAL A 76 16.96 20.70 6.92
CA VAL A 76 17.83 20.59 5.74
C VAL A 76 17.69 21.83 4.85
N THR A 77 16.45 22.29 4.63
CA THR A 77 16.19 23.49 3.82
C THR A 77 16.84 24.72 4.45
N ALA A 78 16.69 24.90 5.76
CA ALA A 78 17.29 26.02 6.49
C ALA A 78 18.82 25.97 6.45
N ALA A 79 19.42 24.79 6.67
CA ALA A 79 20.87 24.60 6.59
C ALA A 79 21.41 24.91 5.18
N MET A 80 20.70 24.48 4.15
CA MET A 80 21.08 24.74 2.76
C MET A 80 20.99 26.23 2.42
N LEU A 81 19.91 26.90 2.83
CA LEU A 81 19.76 28.34 2.63
C LEU A 81 20.84 29.13 3.37
N LEU A 82 21.15 28.76 4.61
CA LEU A 82 22.23 29.39 5.38
C LEU A 82 23.58 29.21 4.71
N PHE A 83 23.89 28.00 4.24
CA PHE A 83 25.12 27.71 3.50
C PHE A 83 25.23 28.58 2.24
N LEU A 84 24.14 28.69 1.45
CA LEU A 84 24.12 29.51 0.26
C LEU A 84 24.29 31.00 0.57
N MET A 85 23.66 31.51 1.64
CA MET A 85 23.83 32.91 2.06
C MET A 85 25.28 33.21 2.48
N LEU A 86 25.87 32.34 3.30
CA LEU A 86 27.27 32.49 3.72
C LEU A 86 28.21 32.46 2.52
N ARG A 87 28.00 31.52 1.59
CA ARG A 87 28.79 31.44 0.36
C ARG A 87 28.66 32.70 -0.49
N ASN A 88 27.47 33.27 -0.59
CA ASN A 88 27.24 34.51 -1.36
C ASN A 88 27.86 35.75 -0.69
N LEU A 89 27.95 35.77 0.65
CA LEU A 89 28.58 36.85 1.40
C LEU A 89 30.12 36.78 1.38
N LEU A 90 30.67 35.57 1.23
CA LEU A 90 32.11 35.28 1.18
C LEU A 90 32.68 35.25 -0.24
N ALA A 91 31.82 35.38 -1.27
CA ALA A 91 32.20 35.51 -2.68
C ALA A 91 32.34 36.98 -3.07
#